data_AF-A0A933NG69-F1
#
_entry.id   AF-A0A933NG69-F1
#
_cell.length_a   1.000
_cell.length_b   1.000
_cell.length_c   1.000
_cell.angle_alpha   90.00
_cell.angle_beta   90.00
_cell.angle_gamma   90.00
#
_symmetry.space_group_name_H-M   'P 1'
#
loop_
_entity.id
_entity.type
_entity.pdbx_description
1 polymer ?
#
loop_
_entity_poly.entity_id
_entity_poly.type
_entity_poly.pdbx_seq_one_letter_code
_entity_poly.pdbx_strand_id
1 'polypeptide(L)'
;MADTSLEEYERALQQCGGRREDLTQRDRGALLQEWRSVYAARLFAATGRWKHSKHEWHLFSFGYVTSLRSKRAMAEYARQAAVDLIVWPESLHLPVVRLSGSSLPDFSGTGLDVYVWPADLSWVMAFTHEDSSGYGPYFVPREWAALEDRPDSRAPLS
;
A
#
# COMPACT_ATOMS: atom_id res chain seq x y z
N MET A 1 28.42 -4.06 7.88
CA MET A 1 27.28 -3.37 8.51
C MET A 1 26.05 -4.11 8.04
N ALA A 2 25.26 -4.68 8.95
CA ALA A 2 24.00 -5.29 8.55
C ALA A 2 23.10 -4.19 7.95
N ASP A 3 22.34 -4.55 6.93
CA ASP A 3 21.40 -3.64 6.30
C ASP A 3 20.22 -3.43 7.27
N THR A 4 20.22 -2.31 7.99
CA THR A 4 19.20 -1.97 9.00
C THR A 4 17.78 -2.11 8.46
N SER A 5 17.59 -1.82 7.16
CA SER A 5 16.30 -1.96 6.49
C SER A 5 15.81 -3.41 6.42
N LEU A 6 16.71 -4.38 6.22
CA LEU A 6 16.35 -5.79 6.25
C LEU A 6 15.98 -6.24 7.67
N GLU A 7 16.72 -5.79 8.69
CA GLU A 7 16.44 -6.14 10.07
C GLU A 7 15.08 -5.61 10.56
N GLU A 8 14.75 -4.36 10.20
CA GLU A 8 13.45 -3.76 10.53
C GLU A 8 12.30 -4.43 9.78
N TYR A 9 12.51 -4.73 8.49
CA TYR A 9 11.54 -5.46 7.68
C TYR A 9 11.24 -6.85 8.25
N GLU A 10 12.29 -7.64 8.53
CA GLU A 10 12.17 -8.97 9.11
C GLU A 10 11.53 -8.95 10.51
N ARG A 11 11.86 -7.95 11.34
CA ARG A 11 11.26 -7.78 12.66
C ARG A 11 9.75 -7.55 12.58
N ALA A 12 9.31 -6.67 11.68
CA ALA A 12 7.88 -6.40 11.48
C ALA A 12 7.12 -7.64 10.99
N LEU A 13 7.72 -8.42 10.08
CA LEU A 13 7.15 -9.69 9.62
C LEU A 13 7.12 -10.77 10.71
N GLN A 14 8.11 -10.83 11.60
CA GLN A 14 8.12 -11.81 12.69
C GLN A 14 7.05 -11.50 13.75
N GLN A 15 6.82 -10.22 14.03
CA GLN A 15 5.84 -9.79 15.02
C GLN A 15 4.40 -10.15 14.64
N CYS A 16 4.08 -10.27 13.35
CA CYS A 16 2.74 -10.65 12.92
C CYS A 16 2.45 -12.16 13.00
N GLY A 17 3.48 -12.99 13.18
CA GLY A 17 3.35 -14.45 13.19
C GLY A 17 2.77 -15.00 11.86
N GLY A 18 2.16 -16.19 11.93
CA GLY A 18 1.58 -16.85 10.77
C GLY A 18 2.60 -17.56 9.87
N ARG A 19 2.13 -18.04 8.71
CA ARG A 19 2.99 -18.67 7.70
C ARG A 19 3.45 -17.62 6.69
N ARG A 20 4.76 -17.61 6.40
CA ARG A 20 5.38 -16.78 5.38
C ARG A 20 5.80 -17.61 4.16
N GLU A 21 5.56 -17.05 2.99
CA GLU A 21 6.04 -17.55 1.71
C GLU A 21 6.76 -16.41 0.98
N ASP A 22 8.05 -16.60 0.65
CA ASP A 22 8.79 -15.66 -0.16
C ASP A 22 8.38 -15.82 -1.64
N LEU A 23 7.97 -14.71 -2.26
CA LEU A 23 7.52 -14.69 -3.65
C LEU A 23 8.67 -14.36 -4.60
N THR A 24 8.57 -14.84 -5.84
CA THR A 24 9.64 -14.67 -6.83
C THR A 24 9.68 -13.25 -7.39
N GLN A 25 10.78 -12.91 -8.08
CA GLN A 25 10.87 -11.63 -8.80
C GLN A 25 9.82 -11.49 -9.91
N ARG A 26 9.38 -12.60 -10.51
CA ARG A 26 8.28 -12.60 -11.48
C ARG A 26 6.97 -12.20 -10.79
N ASP A 27 6.72 -12.74 -9.61
CA ASP A 27 5.52 -12.42 -8.82
C ASP A 27 5.52 -10.95 -8.41
N ARG A 28 6.68 -10.39 -8.01
CA ARG A 28 6.82 -8.97 -7.67
C ARG A 28 6.27 -8.05 -8.77
N GLY A 29 6.63 -8.32 -10.03
CA GLY A 29 6.20 -7.52 -11.18
C GLY A 29 4.71 -7.68 -11.50
N ALA A 30 4.22 -8.92 -11.48
CA ALA A 30 2.80 -9.23 -11.73
C ALA A 30 1.90 -8.59 -10.66
N LEU A 31 2.25 -8.78 -9.39
CA LEU A 31 1.54 -8.21 -8.24
C LEU A 31 1.49 -6.69 -8.28
N LEU A 32 2.61 -6.03 -8.61
CA LEU A 32 2.62 -4.58 -8.76
C LEU A 32 1.70 -4.12 -9.90
N GLN A 33 1.66 -4.84 -11.01
CA GLN A 33 0.80 -4.49 -12.13
C GLN A 33 -0.69 -4.68 -11.81
N GLU A 34 -1.04 -5.76 -11.10
CA GLU A 34 -2.40 -5.98 -10.58
C GLU A 34 -2.80 -4.86 -9.62
N TRP A 35 -1.93 -4.52 -8.67
CA TRP A 35 -2.14 -3.40 -7.76
C TRP A 35 -2.36 -2.09 -8.50
N ARG A 36 -1.52 -1.77 -9.48
CA ARG A 36 -1.62 -0.56 -10.30
C ARG A 36 -2.92 -0.50 -11.10
N SER A 37 -3.40 -1.64 -11.59
CA SER A 37 -4.67 -1.71 -12.33
C SER A 37 -5.87 -1.29 -11.48
N VAL A 38 -5.75 -1.33 -10.16
CA VAL A 38 -6.77 -0.85 -9.21
C VAL A 38 -6.42 0.56 -8.73
N TYR A 39 -5.29 0.71 -8.04
CA TYR A 39 -4.99 1.92 -7.28
C TYR A 39 -4.32 3.02 -8.11
N ALA A 40 -3.64 2.68 -9.21
CA ALA A 40 -3.02 3.66 -10.10
C ALA A 40 -3.85 3.94 -11.37
N ALA A 41 -5.04 3.35 -11.51
CA ALA A 41 -5.87 3.46 -12.71
C ALA A 41 -6.22 4.92 -13.05
N ARG A 42 -6.61 5.73 -12.06
CA ARG A 42 -6.90 7.17 -12.24
C ARG A 42 -5.67 7.97 -12.66
N LEU A 43 -4.53 7.69 -12.05
CA LEU A 43 -3.27 8.31 -12.44
C LEU A 43 -2.92 7.97 -13.89
N PHE A 44 -3.06 6.69 -14.28
CA PHE A 44 -2.78 6.25 -15.64
C PHE A 44 -3.74 6.89 -16.65
N ALA A 45 -5.04 6.96 -16.35
CA ALA A 45 -6.02 7.64 -17.19
C ALA A 45 -5.69 9.13 -17.37
N ALA A 46 -5.25 9.81 -16.31
CA ALA A 46 -4.93 11.24 -16.35
C ALA A 46 -3.59 11.56 -17.02
N THR A 47 -2.59 10.67 -16.93
CA THR A 47 -1.19 11.01 -17.28
C THR A 47 -0.53 10.06 -18.27
N GLY A 48 -1.15 8.91 -18.58
CA GLY A 48 -0.54 7.82 -19.33
C GLY A 48 0.59 7.09 -18.60
N ARG A 49 0.80 7.36 -17.29
CA ARG A 49 1.87 6.77 -16.49
C ARG A 49 1.28 6.03 -15.29
N TRP A 50 1.89 4.91 -14.93
CA TRP A 50 1.47 4.11 -13.77
C TRP A 50 2.01 4.61 -12.43
N LYS A 51 2.98 5.53 -12.47
CA LYS A 51 3.70 6.03 -11.30
C LYS A 51 3.91 7.53 -11.38
N HIS A 52 3.70 8.22 -10.26
CA HIS A 52 3.96 9.65 -10.15
C HIS A 52 5.30 9.86 -9.43
N SER A 53 6.32 10.38 -10.13
CA SER A 53 7.66 10.59 -9.56
C SER A 53 8.30 9.28 -9.06
N LYS A 54 9.01 9.31 -7.92
CA LYS A 54 9.91 8.24 -7.45
C LYS A 54 9.25 7.10 -6.68
N HIS A 55 8.10 7.33 -6.03
CA HIS A 55 7.42 6.35 -5.16
C HIS A 55 5.97 6.10 -5.60
N GLU A 56 5.45 4.86 -5.46
CA GLU A 56 4.05 4.58 -5.85
C GLU A 56 3.05 5.37 -4.98
N TRP A 57 3.34 5.52 -3.68
CA TRP A 57 2.48 6.21 -2.72
C TRP A 57 2.21 7.68 -3.06
N HIS A 58 3.01 8.30 -3.95
CA HIS A 58 2.73 9.65 -4.43
C HIS A 58 1.37 9.79 -5.10
N LEU A 59 0.80 8.71 -5.66
CA LEU A 59 -0.54 8.79 -6.21
C LEU A 59 -1.59 9.17 -5.15
N PHE A 60 -1.34 8.82 -3.88
CA PHE A 60 -2.17 9.21 -2.74
C PHE A 60 -1.91 10.64 -2.30
N SER A 61 -0.65 11.04 -2.14
CA SER A 61 -0.31 12.39 -1.67
C SER A 61 -0.68 13.49 -2.68
N PHE A 62 -0.66 13.18 -3.98
CA PHE A 62 -1.10 14.06 -5.06
C PHE A 62 -2.60 13.98 -5.36
N GLY A 63 -3.36 13.16 -4.62
CA GLY A 63 -4.82 13.13 -4.71
C GLY A 63 -5.40 12.45 -5.96
N TYR A 64 -4.64 11.61 -6.66
CA TYR A 64 -5.18 10.80 -7.75
C TYR A 64 -6.17 9.74 -7.26
N VAL A 65 -6.06 9.35 -5.99
CA VAL A 65 -7.00 8.49 -5.29
C VAL A 65 -7.29 9.08 -3.90
N THR A 66 -8.56 9.03 -3.49
CA THR A 66 -8.95 9.42 -2.13
C THR A 66 -8.36 8.42 -1.14
N SER A 67 -7.72 8.91 -0.08
CA SER A 67 -7.04 8.08 0.92
C SER A 67 -7.20 8.61 2.34
N LEU A 68 -7.26 7.72 3.31
CA LEU A 68 -6.97 8.08 4.70
C LEU A 68 -5.46 8.22 4.91
N ARG A 69 -5.06 8.98 5.93
CA ARG A 69 -3.65 9.22 6.26
C ARG A 69 -3.36 9.15 7.76
N SER A 70 -2.14 8.76 8.11
CA SER A 70 -1.58 8.76 9.46
C SER A 70 -2.51 8.02 10.44
N LYS A 71 -2.90 8.65 11.56
CA LYS A 71 -3.74 8.02 12.60
C LYS A 71 -5.07 7.48 12.07
N ARG A 72 -5.68 8.13 11.07
CA ARG A 72 -6.94 7.64 10.46
C ARG A 72 -6.69 6.40 9.61
N ALA A 73 -5.57 6.37 8.86
CA ALA A 73 -5.17 5.20 8.10
C ALA A 73 -4.89 4.01 9.02
N MET A 74 -4.11 4.20 10.08
CA MET A 74 -3.81 3.16 11.08
C MET A 74 -5.07 2.62 11.76
N ALA A 75 -6.00 3.51 12.14
CA ALA A 75 -7.24 3.10 12.79
C ALA A 75 -8.13 2.25 11.87
N GLU A 76 -8.17 2.56 10.57
CA GLU A 76 -8.94 1.79 9.61
C GLU A 76 -8.24 0.47 9.24
N TYR A 77 -6.91 0.51 9.09
CA TYR A 77 -6.09 -0.67 8.87
C TYR A 77 -6.27 -1.69 10.00
N ALA A 78 -6.23 -1.26 11.26
CA ALA A 78 -6.40 -2.14 12.42
C ALA A 78 -7.78 -2.84 12.51
N ARG A 79 -8.78 -2.43 11.71
CA ARG A 79 -10.10 -3.08 11.63
C ARG A 79 -10.19 -4.17 10.57
N GLN A 80 -9.18 -4.28 9.71
CA GLN A 80 -9.19 -5.24 8.62
C GLN A 80 -8.90 -6.65 9.12
N ALA A 81 -9.44 -7.65 8.43
CA ALA A 81 -9.11 -9.06 8.69
C ALA A 81 -7.80 -9.44 7.98
N ALA A 82 -6.94 -10.21 8.66
CA ALA A 82 -5.67 -10.70 8.15
C ALA A 82 -5.76 -12.17 7.74
N VAL A 83 -6.36 -12.43 6.56
CA VAL A 83 -6.54 -13.82 6.09
C VAL A 83 -5.37 -14.25 5.22
N ASP A 84 -5.13 -13.54 4.11
CA ASP A 84 -4.01 -13.74 3.20
C ASP A 84 -3.54 -12.39 2.67
N LEU A 85 -2.36 -11.95 3.12
CA LEU A 85 -1.80 -10.64 2.84
C LEU A 85 -0.58 -10.77 1.93
N ILE A 86 -0.47 -9.82 1.01
CA ILE A 86 0.76 -9.55 0.27
C ILE A 86 1.45 -8.38 0.96
N VAL A 87 2.74 -8.56 1.26
CA VAL A 87 3.63 -7.49 1.71
C VAL A 87 4.65 -7.25 0.62
N TRP A 88 4.58 -6.06 0.02
CA TRP A 88 5.40 -5.66 -1.10
C TRP A 88 6.25 -4.44 -0.72
N PRO A 89 7.55 -4.62 -0.45
CA PRO A 89 8.45 -3.51 -0.23
C PRO A 89 8.88 -2.88 -1.57
N GLU A 90 8.97 -1.55 -1.64
CA GLU A 90 9.40 -0.87 -2.87
C GLU A 90 10.88 -1.10 -3.18
N SER A 91 11.70 -1.29 -2.14
CA SER A 91 13.11 -1.67 -2.27
C SER A 91 13.25 -3.06 -2.91
N LEU A 92 14.10 -3.16 -3.95
CA LEU A 92 14.41 -4.42 -4.62
C LEU A 92 15.29 -5.36 -3.79
N HIS A 93 15.90 -4.86 -2.71
CA HIS A 93 16.73 -5.65 -1.80
C HIS A 93 15.90 -6.44 -0.78
N LEU A 94 14.62 -6.12 -0.64
CA LEU A 94 13.70 -6.80 0.27
C LEU A 94 12.78 -7.76 -0.51
N PRO A 95 12.53 -8.96 0.03
CA PRO A 95 11.66 -9.93 -0.63
C PRO A 95 10.21 -9.44 -0.61
N VAL A 96 9.43 -9.80 -1.63
CA VAL A 96 7.96 -9.72 -1.54
C VAL A 96 7.51 -10.99 -0.86
N VAL A 97 6.60 -10.89 0.12
CA VAL A 97 6.14 -12.06 0.87
C VAL A 97 4.63 -12.14 0.89
N ARG A 98 4.12 -13.38 0.94
CA ARG A 98 2.74 -13.69 1.28
C ARG A 98 2.68 -14.14 2.73
N LEU A 99 1.75 -13.57 3.49
CA LEU A 99 1.46 -13.94 4.87
C LEU A 99 0.08 -14.58 4.93
N SER A 100 -0.01 -15.79 5.51
CA SER A 100 -1.27 -16.50 5.73
C SER A 100 -1.49 -16.74 7.22
N GLY A 101 -2.69 -16.45 7.73
CA GLY A 101 -3.03 -16.65 9.14
C GLY A 101 -2.17 -15.84 10.12
N SER A 102 -1.68 -14.68 9.68
CA SER A 102 -0.93 -13.72 10.50
C SER A 102 -1.86 -12.67 11.12
N SER A 103 -1.37 -11.86 12.05
CA SER A 103 -1.96 -10.54 12.27
C SER A 103 -1.54 -9.56 11.16
N LEU A 104 -2.07 -8.34 11.19
CA LEU A 104 -1.65 -7.29 10.27
C LEU A 104 -0.22 -6.84 10.61
N PRO A 105 0.72 -6.84 9.65
CA PRO A 105 2.06 -6.31 9.89
C PRO A 105 2.00 -4.78 10.01
N ASP A 106 2.86 -4.21 10.87
CA ASP A 106 3.01 -2.77 11.06
C ASP A 106 4.44 -2.35 10.72
N PHE A 107 4.59 -1.50 9.71
CA PHE A 107 5.88 -0.94 9.28
C PHE A 107 6.02 0.54 9.67
N SER A 108 5.16 1.07 10.54
CA SER A 108 5.25 2.46 11.02
C SER A 108 6.59 2.71 11.71
N GLY A 109 7.22 3.85 11.41
CA GLY A 109 8.49 4.25 12.01
C GLY A 109 9.71 3.43 11.56
N THR A 110 9.57 2.49 10.62
CA THR A 110 10.71 1.74 10.05
C THR A 110 11.49 2.53 8.99
N GLY A 111 10.95 3.65 8.50
CA GLY A 111 11.57 4.38 7.39
C GLY A 111 11.54 3.62 6.05
N LEU A 112 10.71 2.58 5.91
CA LEU A 112 10.57 1.79 4.70
C LEU A 112 9.32 2.17 3.90
N ASP A 113 9.42 2.11 2.58
CA ASP A 113 8.25 2.12 1.69
C ASP A 113 7.74 0.69 1.51
N VAL A 114 6.65 0.35 2.20
CA VAL A 114 6.06 -1.00 2.20
C VAL A 114 4.55 -0.92 2.01
N TYR A 115 4.04 -1.77 1.13
CA TYR A 115 2.64 -1.83 0.79
C TYR A 115 2.09 -3.18 1.25
N VAL A 116 0.92 -3.14 1.88
CA VAL A 116 0.24 -4.33 2.39
C VAL A 116 -1.17 -4.35 1.83
N TRP A 117 -1.59 -5.46 1.24
CA TRP A 117 -2.93 -5.64 0.72
C TRP A 117 -3.37 -7.11 0.78
N PRO A 118 -4.68 -7.40 0.86
CA PRO A 118 -5.19 -8.76 0.76
C PRO A 118 -5.17 -9.25 -0.70
N ALA A 119 -5.14 -10.56 -0.91
CA ALA A 119 -5.06 -11.15 -2.26
C ALA A 119 -6.15 -10.68 -3.25
N ASP A 120 -7.30 -10.23 -2.76
CA ASP A 120 -8.42 -9.70 -3.58
C ASP A 120 -8.32 -8.19 -3.89
N LEU A 121 -7.29 -7.51 -3.39
CA LEU A 121 -7.08 -6.07 -3.49
C LEU A 121 -8.26 -5.26 -2.94
N SER A 122 -8.97 -5.75 -1.92
CA SER A 122 -10.09 -5.02 -1.30
C SER A 122 -9.65 -3.74 -0.57
N TRP A 123 -8.39 -3.64 -0.15
CA TRP A 123 -7.79 -2.42 0.40
C TRP A 123 -6.26 -2.44 0.25
N VAL A 124 -5.61 -1.28 0.36
CA VAL A 124 -4.15 -1.18 0.50
C VAL A 124 -3.80 -0.28 1.67
N MET A 125 -2.79 -0.70 2.42
CA MET A 125 -2.04 0.11 3.35
C MET A 125 -0.66 0.39 2.77
N ALA A 126 -0.27 1.66 2.65
CA ALA A 126 1.06 2.08 2.20
C ALA A 126 1.78 2.78 3.35
N PHE A 127 2.75 2.08 3.94
CA PHE A 127 3.74 2.64 4.84
C PHE A 127 4.81 3.34 4.02
N THR A 128 5.28 4.46 4.53
CA THR A 128 6.15 5.39 3.81
C THR A 128 7.35 5.73 4.66
N HIS A 129 8.49 5.95 4.01
CA HIS A 129 9.68 6.45 4.70
C HIS A 129 9.54 7.89 5.22
N GLU A 130 8.49 8.61 4.79
CA GLU A 130 8.19 10.00 5.17
C GLU A 130 7.06 10.14 6.21
N ASP A 131 6.69 9.07 6.91
CA ASP A 131 5.61 9.08 7.91
C ASP A 131 5.85 10.11 9.03
N SER A 132 7.09 10.23 9.49
CA SER A 132 7.55 11.22 10.47
C SER A 132 7.41 12.67 9.99
N SER A 133 7.38 12.89 8.67
CA SER A 133 7.15 14.17 8.01
C SER A 133 5.67 14.42 7.66
N GLY A 134 4.76 13.51 8.06
CA GLY A 134 3.32 13.63 7.85
C GLY A 134 2.83 13.14 6.49
N TYR A 135 3.69 12.49 5.69
CA TYR A 135 3.30 11.82 4.46
C TYR A 135 3.12 10.35 4.75
N GLY A 136 1.87 9.91 4.80
CA GLY A 136 1.50 8.55 5.13
C GLY A 136 1.48 8.25 6.64
N PRO A 137 1.39 6.95 7.01
CA PRO A 137 0.96 5.89 6.11
C PRO A 137 -0.43 6.18 5.51
N TYR A 138 -0.72 5.60 4.34
CA TYR A 138 -1.98 5.79 3.62
C TYR A 138 -2.81 4.52 3.65
N PHE A 139 -4.12 4.66 3.83
CA PHE A 139 -5.06 3.55 3.68
C PHE A 139 -6.10 3.90 2.62
N VAL A 140 -6.33 2.96 1.69
CA VAL A 140 -7.26 3.12 0.58
C VAL A 140 -8.07 1.85 0.40
N PRO A 141 -9.39 1.87 0.64
CA PRO A 141 -10.25 0.77 0.27
C PRO A 141 -10.51 0.81 -1.26
N ARG A 142 -10.69 -0.36 -1.87
CA ARG A 142 -10.77 -0.54 -3.33
C ARG A 142 -11.83 0.34 -3.98
N GLU A 143 -12.98 0.48 -3.34
CA GLU A 143 -14.11 1.28 -3.83
C GLU A 143 -13.75 2.75 -4.00
N TRP A 144 -12.75 3.27 -3.29
CA TRP A 144 -12.29 4.65 -3.47
C TRP A 144 -11.31 4.80 -4.63
N ALA A 145 -10.67 3.72 -5.07
CA ALA A 145 -9.76 3.68 -6.20
C ALA A 145 -10.48 3.44 -7.54
N ALA A 146 -11.65 2.79 -7.49
CA ALA A 146 -12.46 2.50 -8.66
C ALA A 146 -12.77 3.77 -9.47
N LEU A 147 -12.68 3.66 -10.80
CA LEU A 147 -12.98 4.72 -11.78
C LEU A 147 -14.47 5.04 -11.89
N GLU A 148 -15.29 4.73 -10.89
CA GLU A 148 -16.70 5.11 -10.97
C GLU A 148 -16.82 6.64 -10.99
N ASP A 149 -17.53 7.13 -12.01
CA ASP A 149 -17.98 8.52 -12.12
C ASP A 149 -18.74 8.85 -10.84
N ARG A 150 -18.16 9.72 -10.01
CA ARG A 150 -19.02 10.48 -9.12
C ARG A 150 -19.87 11.37 -10.02
N PRO A 151 -21.21 11.31 -9.98
CA PRO A 151 -22.00 12.39 -10.54
C PRO A 151 -21.50 13.69 -9.86
N ASP A 152 -21.10 14.63 -10.72
CA ASP A 152 -20.49 15.91 -10.36
C ASP A 152 -21.23 16.53 -9.16
N SER A 153 -20.55 16.69 -8.03
CA SER A 153 -21.11 17.37 -6.85
C SER A 153 -21.13 18.89 -7.02
N ARG A 154 -21.00 19.40 -8.25
CA ARG A 154 -21.45 20.75 -8.60
C ARG A 154 -22.98 20.79 -8.67
N ALA A 155 -23.59 20.95 -7.50
CA ALA A 155 -24.91 21.53 -7.44
C ALA A 155 -24.88 22.90 -8.16
N PRO A 156 -25.80 23.19 -9.10
CA PRO A 156 -25.97 24.55 -9.57
C PRO A 156 -26.50 25.37 -8.40
N LEU A 157 -25.76 26.42 -8.03
CA LEU A 157 -26.31 27.49 -7.21
C LEU A 157 -27.50 28.06 -7.99
N SER A 158 -28.70 27.76 -7.50
CA SER A 158 -29.95 28.42 -7.89
C SER A 158 -30.20 29.60 -6.96
#